data_AF-A0A533IAR3-F1
#
_entry.id   AF-A0A533IAR3-F1
#
_cell.length_a   1.000
_cell.length_b   1.000
_cell.length_c   1.000
_cell.angle_alpha   90.00
_cell.angle_beta   90.00
_cell.angle_gamma   90.00
#
_symmetry.space_group_name_H-M   'P 1'
#
loop_
_entity.id
_entity.type
_entity.pdbx_description
1 polymer ?
#
loop_
_entity_poly.entity_id
_entity_poly.type
_entity_poly.pdbx_seq_one_letter_code
_entity_poly.pdbx_strand_id
1 'polypeptide(L)'
;MKRGGAKGGNCSLILHVGLPKAGSSALQTALGQSPDLVTASGQRLRYTVLRQSGGRLGIIDGRDLTLATRRSAFGYATSPNTLPAEIDSPVFDKLRKVMHQGERDGVVPILSSEGWVRRPDLFATHLARWGNPNVEVVAFLRPPVEWFNASFWQWGIWNEPDIDRWLQRTNQPYDFGLHLQKWAEIPNLRLRLASARPNVVQKFADLFALNLPGASSSNRYSPPALLGFLLRNRQFRPSAHDAEAEFIFQRWCPPMKTRRPWALQRRHVEQLLPTVTANRAALQRIATEAEQADIFADAGWDVATGCQQETDQGLSPLDDRAELAMLFASLVEGVSRASRAAGITPPQPPRRPSEDSEIARWDDALRPLMHALLRADAGVRAALWPRARLHLGMRLRQIRRRD
;
A
#
# COMPACT_ATOMS: atom_id res chain seq x y z
N MET A 1 -10.05 34.00 17.50
CA MET A 1 -10.61 32.91 18.32
C MET A 1 -9.48 32.04 18.85
N LYS A 2 -9.16 32.16 20.15
CA LYS A 2 -8.16 31.30 20.81
C LYS A 2 -8.80 29.91 21.00
N ARG A 3 -8.23 28.87 20.37
CA ARG A 3 -8.62 27.47 20.63
C ARG A 3 -8.34 27.17 22.10
N GLY A 4 -9.40 27.01 22.90
CA GLY A 4 -9.28 26.58 24.29
C GLY A 4 -8.57 25.23 24.34
N GLY A 5 -7.56 25.12 25.21
CA GLY A 5 -6.83 23.88 25.43
C GLY A 5 -7.80 22.80 25.94
N ALA A 6 -8.16 21.87 25.06
CA ALA A 6 -8.88 20.68 25.44
C ALA A 6 -8.02 19.90 26.45
N LYS A 7 -8.58 19.63 27.64
CA LYS A 7 -8.08 18.55 28.50
C LYS A 7 -7.91 17.32 27.61
N GLY A 8 -6.68 16.83 27.47
CA GLY A 8 -6.32 15.78 26.52
C GLY A 8 -7.12 14.51 26.77
N GLY A 9 -8.26 14.39 26.10
CA GLY A 9 -9.02 13.15 26.10
C GLY A 9 -8.20 12.08 25.41
N ASN A 10 -8.17 10.88 25.99
CA ASN A 10 -7.50 9.75 25.38
C ASN A 10 -8.09 9.52 23.98
N CYS A 11 -7.21 9.32 22.99
CA CYS A 11 -7.58 8.96 21.63
C CYS A 11 -8.22 7.57 21.66
N SER A 12 -9.44 7.43 21.16
CA SER A 12 -10.16 6.15 21.12
C SER A 12 -9.82 5.31 19.89
N LEU A 13 -9.31 5.93 18.81
CA LEU A 13 -9.10 5.28 17.53
C LEU A 13 -8.16 6.09 16.63
N ILE A 14 -7.21 5.41 15.98
CA ILE A 14 -6.37 5.97 14.93
C ILE A 14 -6.80 5.38 13.57
N LEU A 15 -7.10 6.24 12.62
CA LEU A 15 -7.43 5.89 11.24
C LEU A 15 -6.33 6.37 10.30
N HIS A 16 -5.65 5.45 9.66
CA HIS A 16 -4.85 5.77 8.49
C HIS A 16 -5.74 5.75 7.24
N VAL A 17 -6.16 6.94 6.81
CA VAL A 17 -6.92 7.16 5.58
C VAL A 17 -5.92 7.42 4.46
N GLY A 18 -5.32 6.34 4.00
CA GLY A 18 -4.24 6.41 3.02
C GLY A 18 -4.71 6.98 1.69
N LEU A 19 -3.81 7.63 0.97
CA LEU A 19 -3.98 7.80 -0.47
C LEU A 19 -3.40 6.57 -1.16
N PRO A 20 -4.09 6.00 -2.17
CA PRO A 20 -3.43 5.03 -3.02
C PRO A 20 -2.11 5.60 -3.54
N LYS A 21 -1.08 4.76 -3.66
CA LYS A 21 0.27 5.19 -4.14
C LYS A 21 1.02 6.18 -3.24
N ALA A 22 0.56 6.43 -2.01
CA ALA A 22 1.28 7.19 -0.99
C ALA A 22 1.94 6.29 0.07
N GLY A 23 2.24 5.03 -0.29
CA GLY A 23 3.00 4.12 0.57
C GLY A 23 2.20 3.36 1.61
N SER A 24 0.87 3.32 1.49
CA SER A 24 0.02 2.60 2.44
C SER A 24 0.37 1.12 2.54
N SER A 25 0.74 0.45 1.45
CA SER A 25 1.18 -0.95 1.48
C SER A 25 2.42 -1.18 2.35
N ALA A 26 3.42 -0.28 2.31
CA ALA A 26 4.60 -0.38 3.18
C ALA A 26 4.25 -0.15 4.65
N LEU A 27 3.43 0.85 4.95
CA LEU A 27 2.96 1.08 6.31
C LEU A 27 2.16 -0.11 6.85
N GLN A 28 1.23 -0.64 6.05
CA GLN A 28 0.43 -1.81 6.40
C GLN A 28 1.29 -3.08 6.52
N THR A 29 2.38 -3.20 5.76
CA THR A 29 3.37 -4.27 5.92
C THR A 29 4.05 -4.17 7.28
N ALA A 30 4.60 -3.00 7.62
CA ALA A 30 5.31 -2.79 8.88
C ALA A 30 4.39 -3.00 10.09
N LEU A 31 3.20 -2.39 10.06
CA LEU A 31 2.19 -2.57 11.11
C LEU A 31 1.69 -4.01 11.18
N GLY A 32 1.53 -4.72 10.06
CA GLY A 32 1.12 -6.13 10.07
C GLY A 32 2.19 -7.07 10.63
N GLN A 33 3.48 -6.73 10.46
CA GLN A 33 4.60 -7.49 11.01
C GLN A 33 4.75 -7.32 12.52
N SER A 34 4.43 -6.13 13.04
CA SER A 34 4.44 -5.79 14.47
C SER A 34 3.15 -5.06 14.86
N PRO A 35 2.03 -5.79 15.00
CA PRO A 35 0.73 -5.15 15.20
C PRO A 35 0.52 -4.62 16.60
N ASP A 36 1.18 -5.19 17.61
CA ASP A 36 1.15 -4.69 18.99
C ASP A 36 2.32 -3.73 19.20
N LEU A 37 2.01 -2.49 19.61
CA LEU A 37 2.96 -1.38 19.65
C LEU A 37 2.88 -0.66 20.99
N VAL A 38 3.99 -0.02 21.38
CA VAL A 38 4.07 0.81 22.58
C VAL A 38 4.79 2.11 22.20
N THR A 39 4.18 3.25 22.53
CA THR A 39 4.79 4.58 22.33
C THR A 39 5.90 4.81 23.35
N ALA A 40 6.73 5.83 23.12
CA ALA A 40 7.72 6.29 24.10
C ALA A 40 7.10 6.69 25.46
N SER A 41 5.82 7.10 25.49
CA SER A 41 5.09 7.42 26.70
C SER A 41 4.43 6.21 27.40
N GLY A 42 4.62 4.99 26.87
CA GLY A 42 4.01 3.77 27.40
C GLY A 42 2.57 3.51 26.92
N GLN A 43 2.00 4.35 26.05
CA GLN A 43 0.67 4.11 25.49
C GLN A 43 0.73 2.90 24.55
N ARG A 44 -0.20 1.96 24.75
CA ARG A 44 -0.33 0.78 23.88
C ARG A 44 -1.17 1.12 22.66
N LEU A 45 -0.68 0.78 21.48
CA LEU A 45 -1.43 0.85 20.22
C LEU A 45 -1.54 -0.56 19.61
N ARG A 46 -2.57 -0.80 18.80
CA ARG A 46 -2.73 -2.08 18.08
C ARG A 46 -3.24 -1.90 16.66
N TYR A 47 -2.43 -2.30 15.68
CA TYR A 47 -2.91 -2.42 14.32
C TYR A 47 -3.90 -3.58 14.20
N THR A 48 -5.10 -3.24 13.74
CA THR A 48 -6.25 -4.14 13.61
C THR A 48 -6.77 -4.06 12.18
N VAL A 49 -7.08 -5.21 11.58
CA VAL A 49 -7.60 -5.27 10.22
C VAL A 49 -8.99 -5.89 10.24
N LEU A 50 -9.91 -5.27 9.51
CA LEU A 50 -11.19 -5.88 9.20
C LEU A 50 -10.99 -6.75 7.96
N ARG A 51 -11.39 -8.03 8.00
CA ARG A 51 -11.19 -8.96 6.88
C ARG A 51 -12.50 -9.57 6.44
N GLN A 52 -12.82 -9.42 5.16
CA GLN A 52 -13.95 -10.11 4.55
C GLN A 52 -13.56 -11.54 4.18
N SER A 53 -14.34 -12.52 4.60
CA SER A 53 -14.19 -13.93 4.25
C SER A 53 -15.55 -14.61 4.21
N GLY A 54 -15.89 -15.26 3.09
CA GLY A 54 -17.19 -15.93 2.91
C GLY A 54 -18.40 -15.02 3.14
N GLY A 55 -18.33 -13.76 2.67
CA GLY A 55 -19.39 -12.76 2.87
C GLY A 55 -19.49 -12.17 4.28
N ARG A 56 -18.67 -12.62 5.24
CA ARG A 56 -18.66 -12.12 6.62
C ARG A 56 -17.45 -11.23 6.88
N LEU A 57 -17.66 -10.16 7.63
CA LEU A 57 -16.59 -9.28 8.08
C LEU A 57 -16.09 -9.70 9.48
N GLY A 58 -14.84 -10.12 9.56
CA GLY A 58 -14.13 -10.47 10.79
C GLY A 58 -13.16 -9.37 11.22
N ILE A 59 -12.71 -9.44 12.47
CA ILE A 59 -11.61 -8.63 13.02
C ILE A 59 -10.41 -9.57 13.16
N ILE A 60 -9.24 -9.15 12.67
CA ILE A 60 -7.97 -9.85 12.89
C ILE A 60 -6.96 -8.87 13.49
N ASP A 61 -6.22 -9.32 14.48
CA ASP A 61 -5.20 -8.55 15.18
C ASP A 61 -4.07 -9.46 15.71
N GLY A 62 -3.07 -8.85 16.37
CA GLY A 62 -1.99 -9.56 17.04
C GLY A 62 -1.30 -10.61 16.15
N ARG A 63 -1.06 -11.79 16.72
CA ARG A 63 -0.39 -12.90 16.01
C ARG A 63 -1.14 -13.36 14.75
N ASP A 64 -2.47 -13.33 14.77
CA ASP A 64 -3.27 -13.77 13.62
C ASP A 64 -3.12 -12.81 12.44
N LEU A 65 -3.03 -11.50 12.72
CA LEU A 65 -2.72 -10.50 11.71
C LEU A 65 -1.30 -10.65 11.17
N THR A 66 -0.30 -10.92 12.02
CA THR A 66 1.07 -11.21 11.55
C THR A 66 1.11 -12.43 10.64
N LEU A 67 0.41 -13.51 10.99
CA LEU A 67 0.31 -14.70 10.15
C LEU A 67 -0.43 -14.41 8.84
N ALA A 68 -1.54 -13.67 8.88
CA ALA A 68 -2.28 -13.28 7.69
C ALA A 68 -1.42 -12.45 6.73
N THR A 69 -0.66 -11.49 7.27
CA THR A 69 0.27 -10.64 6.54
C THR A 69 1.37 -11.45 5.86
N ARG A 70 2.02 -12.36 6.59
CA ARG A 70 3.09 -13.23 6.04
C ARG A 70 2.58 -14.23 5.01
N ARG A 71 1.30 -14.64 5.09
CA ARG A 71 0.65 -15.52 4.11
C ARG A 71 0.11 -14.78 2.89
N SER A 72 0.04 -13.45 2.94
CA SER A 72 -0.39 -12.63 1.82
C SER A 72 0.74 -12.56 0.78
N ALA A 73 0.42 -12.75 -0.49
CA ALA A 73 1.39 -12.55 -1.56
C ALA A 73 1.80 -11.06 -1.68
N PHE A 74 0.93 -10.16 -1.26
CA PHE A 74 1.20 -8.73 -1.16
C PHE A 74 2.09 -8.35 0.04
N GLY A 75 2.14 -9.20 1.07
CA GLY A 75 2.95 -8.95 2.27
C GLY A 75 2.36 -7.95 3.27
N TYR A 76 1.11 -7.55 3.07
CA TYR A 76 0.33 -6.72 3.99
C TYR A 76 -1.12 -7.19 4.10
N ALA A 77 -1.84 -6.63 5.07
CA ALA A 77 -3.29 -6.73 5.22
C ALA A 77 -3.88 -5.34 5.47
N THR A 78 -5.07 -5.09 4.93
CA THR A 78 -5.79 -3.80 5.02
C THR A 78 -7.27 -4.05 5.22
N SER A 79 -7.96 -3.11 5.86
CA SER A 79 -9.42 -3.13 5.98
C SER A 79 -10.07 -2.85 4.62
N PRO A 80 -11.26 -3.40 4.34
CA PRO A 80 -11.94 -3.19 3.07
C PRO A 80 -12.36 -1.73 2.91
N ASN A 81 -12.43 -1.29 1.66
CA ASN A 81 -13.09 -0.04 1.30
C ASN A 81 -14.59 -0.16 1.55
N THR A 82 -15.25 0.98 1.83
CA THR A 82 -16.72 1.06 1.81
C THR A 82 -17.19 1.46 0.42
N LEU A 83 -18.22 0.78 -0.10
CA LEU A 83 -18.83 1.18 -1.37
C LEU A 83 -19.64 2.47 -1.17
N PRO A 84 -19.76 3.34 -2.19
CA PRO A 84 -20.52 4.60 -2.07
C PRO A 84 -21.96 4.43 -1.55
N ALA A 85 -22.62 3.32 -1.91
CA ALA A 85 -24.01 3.04 -1.55
C ALA A 85 -24.18 2.39 -0.16
N GLU A 86 -23.09 2.01 0.52
CA GLU A 86 -23.14 1.28 1.79
C GLU A 86 -23.15 2.22 3.00
N ILE A 87 -24.22 2.99 3.16
CA ILE A 87 -24.40 3.85 4.36
C ILE A 87 -24.37 2.99 5.63
N ASP A 88 -24.98 1.80 5.59
CA ASP A 88 -24.97 0.82 6.69
C ASP A 88 -23.92 -0.28 6.48
N SER A 89 -22.74 0.11 5.99
CA SER A 89 -21.64 -0.84 5.81
C SER A 89 -21.31 -1.56 7.14
N PRO A 90 -21.19 -2.90 7.16
CA PRO A 90 -20.79 -3.65 8.35
C PRO A 90 -19.40 -3.26 8.87
N VAL A 91 -18.62 -2.51 8.08
CA VAL A 91 -17.35 -1.90 8.48
C VAL A 91 -17.52 -1.02 9.72
N PHE A 92 -18.58 -0.19 9.78
CA PHE A 92 -18.76 0.76 10.87
C PHE A 92 -19.11 0.07 12.20
N ASP A 93 -19.93 -0.98 12.17
CA ASP A 93 -20.19 -1.81 13.36
C ASP A 93 -18.92 -2.46 13.90
N LYS A 94 -18.05 -2.93 13.00
CA LYS A 94 -16.77 -3.52 13.40
C LYS A 94 -15.78 -2.47 13.91
N LEU A 95 -15.72 -1.29 13.29
CA LEU A 95 -14.92 -0.17 13.78
C LEU A 95 -15.33 0.22 15.22
N ARG A 96 -16.63 0.38 15.46
CA ARG A 96 -17.17 0.66 16.80
C ARG A 96 -16.82 -0.44 17.80
N LYS A 97 -16.95 -1.72 17.39
CA LYS A 97 -16.57 -2.85 18.24
C LYS A 97 -15.07 -2.85 18.58
N VAL A 98 -14.20 -2.56 17.62
CA VAL A 98 -12.75 -2.49 17.82
C VAL A 98 -12.39 -1.35 18.77
N MET A 99 -13.02 -0.18 18.62
CA MET A 99 -12.87 0.96 19.52
C MET A 99 -13.22 0.59 20.97
N HIS A 100 -14.41 0.02 21.20
CA HIS A 100 -14.86 -0.44 22.53
C HIS A 100 -14.01 -1.55 23.13
N GLN A 101 -13.42 -2.41 22.29
CA GLN A 101 -12.48 -3.43 22.75
C GLN A 101 -11.16 -2.77 23.19
N GLY A 102 -10.64 -1.83 22.40
CA GLY A 102 -9.43 -1.07 22.73
C GLY A 102 -9.55 -0.31 24.05
N GLU A 103 -10.66 0.39 24.27
CA GLU A 103 -10.92 1.11 25.52
C GLU A 103 -10.91 0.18 26.74
N ARG A 104 -11.56 -0.99 26.64
CA ARG A 104 -11.54 -2.00 27.72
C ARG A 104 -10.17 -2.61 27.97
N ASP A 105 -9.36 -2.77 26.92
CA ASP A 105 -8.04 -3.39 27.00
C ASP A 105 -6.90 -2.38 27.31
N GLY A 106 -7.22 -1.08 27.39
CA GLY A 106 -6.24 -0.01 27.54
C GLY A 106 -5.31 0.12 26.31
N VAL A 107 -5.85 -0.07 25.10
CA VAL A 107 -5.12 -0.06 23.84
C VAL A 107 -5.83 0.84 22.82
N VAL A 108 -5.10 1.69 22.11
CA VAL A 108 -5.66 2.49 21.01
C VAL A 108 -5.56 1.70 19.70
N PRO A 109 -6.67 1.32 19.07
CA PRO A 109 -6.63 0.61 17.80
C PRO A 109 -6.19 1.52 16.65
N ILE A 110 -5.42 0.97 15.72
CA ILE A 110 -5.05 1.57 14.44
C ILE A 110 -5.73 0.75 13.34
N LEU A 111 -6.48 1.39 12.44
CA LEU A 111 -6.99 0.74 11.24
C LEU A 111 -6.59 1.52 9.99
N SER A 112 -6.46 0.81 8.87
CA SER A 112 -6.03 1.40 7.61
C SER A 112 -6.81 0.90 6.42
N SER A 113 -7.25 1.84 5.57
CA SER A 113 -7.74 1.56 4.23
C SER A 113 -7.55 2.79 3.33
N GLU A 114 -7.10 2.58 2.10
CA GLU A 114 -6.85 3.67 1.13
C GLU A 114 -8.15 4.32 0.62
N GLY A 115 -9.25 3.58 0.52
CA GLY A 115 -10.49 4.12 -0.03
C GLY A 115 -11.25 5.03 0.95
N TRP A 116 -10.90 5.01 2.23
CA TRP A 116 -11.61 5.79 3.25
C TRP A 116 -11.41 7.30 3.08
N VAL A 117 -10.31 7.75 2.47
CA VAL A 117 -10.07 9.18 2.26
C VAL A 117 -11.22 9.87 1.51
N ARG A 118 -11.86 9.17 0.57
CA ARG A 118 -12.98 9.69 -0.24
C ARG A 118 -14.34 9.59 0.45
N ARG A 119 -14.38 9.26 1.74
CA ARG A 119 -15.61 8.98 2.50
C ARG A 119 -15.77 9.79 3.79
N PRO A 120 -15.33 11.07 3.87
CA PRO A 120 -15.47 11.86 5.09
C PRO A 120 -16.92 11.93 5.57
N ASP A 121 -17.89 12.08 4.66
CA ASP A 121 -19.31 12.23 5.00
C ASP A 121 -19.89 10.97 5.68
N LEU A 122 -19.47 9.77 5.26
CA LEU A 122 -19.88 8.51 5.92
C LEU A 122 -19.27 8.40 7.32
N PHE A 123 -17.98 8.72 7.47
CA PHE A 123 -17.32 8.70 8.77
C PHE A 123 -17.91 9.74 9.72
N ALA A 124 -18.17 10.96 9.25
CA ALA A 124 -18.80 12.02 10.04
C ALA A 124 -20.16 11.56 10.60
N THR A 125 -21.00 10.95 9.75
CA THR A 125 -22.31 10.43 10.14
C THR A 125 -22.19 9.38 11.25
N HIS A 126 -21.31 8.40 11.08
CA HIS A 126 -21.15 7.31 12.06
C HIS A 126 -20.47 7.75 13.35
N LEU A 127 -19.44 8.59 13.26
CA LEU A 127 -18.78 9.16 14.44
C LEU A 127 -19.75 10.03 15.27
N ALA A 128 -20.62 10.81 14.62
CA ALA A 128 -21.67 11.56 15.30
C ALA A 128 -22.66 10.62 16.03
N ARG A 129 -23.09 9.53 15.38
CA ARG A 129 -23.94 8.49 16.02
C ARG A 129 -23.27 7.80 17.20
N TRP A 130 -21.93 7.80 17.26
CA TRP A 130 -21.16 7.25 18.38
C TRP A 130 -20.86 8.28 19.48
N GLY A 131 -21.38 9.50 19.37
CA GLY A 131 -21.17 10.58 20.35
C GLY A 131 -19.91 11.41 20.09
N ASN A 132 -19.38 11.42 18.86
CA ASN A 132 -18.15 12.11 18.46
C ASN A 132 -16.95 11.70 19.33
N PRO A 133 -16.51 10.42 19.32
CA PRO A 133 -15.34 10.00 20.07
C PRO A 133 -14.08 10.74 19.58
N ASN A 134 -13.06 10.83 20.43
CA ASN A 134 -11.78 11.41 20.03
C ASN A 134 -11.07 10.48 19.03
N VAL A 135 -11.05 10.87 17.77
CA VAL A 135 -10.42 10.09 16.69
C VAL A 135 -9.25 10.84 16.11
N GLU A 136 -8.18 10.12 15.83
CA GLU A 136 -7.04 10.65 15.12
C GLU A 136 -7.01 10.07 13.70
N VAL A 137 -6.87 10.95 12.72
CA VAL A 137 -6.74 10.57 11.32
C VAL A 137 -5.38 10.96 10.83
N VAL A 138 -4.71 10.05 10.13
CA VAL A 138 -3.44 10.35 9.46
C VAL A 138 -3.57 10.07 7.96
N ALA A 139 -3.08 11.01 7.16
CA ALA A 139 -3.00 10.88 5.72
C ALA A 139 -1.59 11.25 5.23
N PHE A 140 -1.00 10.34 4.46
CA PHE A 140 0.27 10.58 3.78
C PHE A 140 0.02 11.01 2.34
N LEU A 141 0.76 12.01 1.91
CA LEU A 141 0.52 12.72 0.66
C LEU A 141 1.66 12.51 -0.32
N ARG A 142 1.29 12.43 -1.60
CA ARG A 142 2.21 12.41 -2.73
C ARG A 142 1.87 13.58 -3.65
N PRO A 143 2.84 14.22 -4.32
CA PRO A 143 2.51 15.19 -5.36
C PRO A 143 1.56 14.62 -6.43
N PRO A 144 0.56 15.38 -6.90
CA PRO A 144 -0.46 14.85 -7.81
C PRO A 144 0.09 14.31 -9.12
N VAL A 145 1.03 15.03 -9.77
CA VAL A 145 1.67 14.59 -11.02
C VAL A 145 2.32 13.22 -10.84
N GLU A 146 3.08 13.05 -9.77
CA GLU A 146 3.71 11.77 -9.49
C GLU A 146 2.73 10.66 -9.12
N TRP A 147 1.62 11.02 -8.48
CA TRP A 147 0.54 10.10 -8.19
C TRP A 147 -0.08 9.60 -9.48
N PHE A 148 -0.39 10.48 -10.45
CA PHE A 148 -0.90 10.08 -11.75
C PHE A 148 0.09 9.16 -12.48
N ASN A 149 1.38 9.49 -12.48
CA ASN A 149 2.40 8.63 -13.05
C ASN A 149 2.42 7.24 -12.38
N ALA A 150 2.43 7.17 -11.04
CA ALA A 150 2.40 5.90 -10.31
C ALA A 150 1.11 5.10 -10.55
N SER A 151 -0.04 5.78 -10.62
CA SER A 151 -1.34 5.20 -10.91
C SER A 151 -1.42 4.65 -12.33
N PHE A 152 -0.83 5.31 -13.32
CA PHE A 152 -0.76 4.79 -14.69
C PHE A 152 0.01 3.48 -14.73
N TRP A 153 1.23 3.43 -14.17
CA TRP A 153 2.04 2.21 -14.17
C TRP A 153 1.43 1.06 -13.39
N GLN A 154 0.70 1.35 -12.31
CA GLN A 154 0.10 0.31 -11.50
C GLN A 154 -1.30 -0.13 -11.98
N TRP A 155 -2.06 0.76 -12.62
CA TRP A 155 -3.45 0.48 -13.02
C TRP A 155 -3.72 0.74 -14.49
N GLY A 156 -3.33 1.92 -15.00
CA GLY A 156 -3.66 2.36 -16.35
C GLY A 156 -3.11 1.45 -17.44
N ILE A 157 -1.79 1.22 -17.44
CA ILE A 157 -1.08 0.51 -18.51
C ILE A 157 -1.61 -0.91 -18.78
N TRP A 158 -2.28 -1.51 -17.79
CA TRP A 158 -2.79 -2.88 -17.88
C TRP A 158 -4.15 -3.00 -18.56
N ASN A 159 -4.89 -1.90 -18.69
CA ASN A 159 -6.21 -1.86 -19.31
C ASN A 159 -6.25 -0.90 -20.51
N GLU A 160 -5.47 0.18 -20.45
CA GLU A 160 -5.32 1.20 -21.48
C GLU A 160 -3.83 1.58 -21.52
N PRO A 161 -3.01 0.94 -22.40
CA PRO A 161 -1.58 1.19 -22.48
C PRO A 161 -1.22 2.56 -23.09
N ASP A 162 -2.22 3.42 -23.31
CA ASP A 162 -2.10 4.79 -23.79
C ASP A 162 -2.41 5.76 -22.64
N ILE A 163 -1.41 6.55 -22.26
CA ILE A 163 -1.53 7.52 -21.16
C ILE A 163 -2.50 8.66 -21.47
N ASP A 164 -2.57 9.13 -22.72
CA ASP A 164 -3.48 10.21 -23.13
C ASP A 164 -4.93 9.71 -22.99
N ARG A 165 -5.21 8.51 -23.51
CA ARG A 165 -6.54 7.88 -23.36
C ARG A 165 -6.87 7.57 -21.92
N TRP A 166 -5.90 7.09 -21.14
CA TRP A 166 -6.11 6.80 -19.73
C TRP A 166 -6.50 8.07 -18.97
N LEU A 167 -5.75 9.17 -19.12
CA LEU A 167 -6.06 10.44 -18.46
C LEU A 167 -7.44 11.00 -18.86
N GLN A 168 -7.81 10.90 -20.14
CA GLN A 168 -9.12 11.35 -20.62
C GLN A 168 -10.28 10.50 -20.08
N ARG A 169 -10.10 9.18 -19.97
CA ARG A 169 -11.14 8.25 -19.50
C ARG A 169 -11.24 8.17 -17.98
N THR A 170 -10.16 8.47 -17.27
CA THR A 170 -10.14 8.32 -15.81
C THR A 170 -11.08 9.32 -15.15
N ASN A 171 -12.25 8.84 -14.71
CA ASN A 171 -13.09 9.54 -13.74
C ASN A 171 -12.53 9.43 -12.31
N GLN A 172 -11.20 9.34 -12.16
CA GLN A 172 -10.52 9.34 -10.86
C GLN A 172 -9.86 10.70 -10.66
N PRO A 173 -10.62 11.72 -10.23
CA PRO A 173 -10.02 13.00 -9.89
C PRO A 173 -9.05 12.81 -8.73
N TYR A 174 -7.89 13.47 -8.81
CA TYR A 174 -7.05 13.67 -7.64
C TYR A 174 -7.68 14.84 -6.86
N ASP A 175 -8.62 14.54 -5.97
CA ASP A 175 -9.41 15.48 -5.16
C ASP A 175 -9.13 15.32 -3.66
N PHE A 176 -8.01 14.68 -3.32
CA PHE A 176 -7.70 14.28 -1.96
C PHE A 176 -7.56 15.46 -1.00
N GLY A 177 -6.95 16.56 -1.43
CA GLY A 177 -6.86 17.78 -0.64
C GLY A 177 -8.25 18.26 -0.21
N LEU A 178 -9.23 18.25 -1.14
CA LEU A 178 -10.62 18.64 -0.87
C LEU A 178 -11.32 17.68 0.09
N HIS A 179 -11.13 16.37 -0.10
CA HIS A 179 -11.65 15.38 0.83
C HIS A 179 -11.07 15.50 2.23
N LEU A 180 -9.78 15.79 2.35
CA LEU A 180 -9.10 15.99 3.64
C LEU A 180 -9.60 17.25 4.35
N GLN A 181 -10.09 18.26 3.64
CA GLN A 181 -10.75 19.40 4.29
C GLN A 181 -12.02 18.98 5.02
N LYS A 182 -12.85 18.18 4.35
CA LYS A 182 -14.06 17.61 4.97
C LYS A 182 -13.72 16.73 6.17
N TRP A 183 -12.62 15.96 6.11
CA TRP A 183 -12.12 15.22 7.27
C TRP A 183 -11.77 16.14 8.44
N ALA A 184 -11.12 17.28 8.17
CA ALA A 184 -10.74 18.26 9.19
C ALA A 184 -11.94 18.98 9.84
N GLU A 185 -13.12 18.94 9.22
CA GLU A 185 -14.36 19.53 9.73
C GLU A 185 -15.12 18.60 10.68
N ILE A 186 -14.74 17.31 10.78
CA ILE A 186 -15.43 16.34 11.64
C ILE A 186 -15.17 16.67 13.12
N PRO A 187 -16.22 16.80 13.96
CA PRO A 187 -16.06 17.08 15.38
C PRO A 187 -15.22 16.03 16.13
N ASN A 188 -14.41 16.48 17.09
CA ASN A 188 -13.50 15.66 17.91
C ASN A 188 -12.51 14.79 17.11
N LEU A 189 -12.28 15.16 15.85
CA LEU A 189 -11.30 14.51 14.99
C LEU A 189 -10.04 15.36 14.87
N ARG A 190 -8.89 14.76 15.11
CA ARG A 190 -7.58 15.37 14.83
C ARG A 190 -7.02 14.82 13.54
N LEU A 191 -6.94 15.64 12.50
CA LEU A 191 -6.29 15.29 11.24
C LEU A 191 -4.79 15.59 11.31
N ARG A 192 -3.96 14.65 10.89
CA ARG A 192 -2.52 14.80 10.67
C ARG A 192 -2.17 14.55 9.23
N LEU A 193 -1.34 15.42 8.69
CA LEU A 193 -0.91 15.38 7.30
C LEU A 193 0.61 15.30 7.26
N ALA A 194 1.15 14.43 6.40
CA ALA A 194 2.59 14.32 6.21
C ALA A 194 2.92 13.93 4.76
N SER A 195 4.13 14.24 4.32
CA SER A 195 4.66 13.71 3.06
C SER A 195 4.79 12.18 3.15
N ALA A 196 4.56 11.45 2.06
CA ALA A 196 4.85 10.02 1.99
C ALA A 196 6.37 9.72 1.87
N ARG A 197 7.19 10.75 1.62
CA ARG A 197 8.64 10.63 1.36
C ARG A 197 9.49 11.18 2.50
N PRO A 198 10.74 10.71 2.64
CA PRO A 198 11.34 9.60 1.90
C PRO A 198 10.83 8.24 2.39
N ASN A 199 10.30 8.17 3.61
CA ASN A 199 9.81 6.93 4.20
C ASN A 199 8.53 7.15 5.04
N VAL A 200 7.41 6.67 4.51
CA VAL A 200 6.10 6.71 5.18
C VAL A 200 6.06 5.94 6.50
N VAL A 201 6.81 4.84 6.62
CA VAL A 201 6.85 4.02 7.85
C VAL A 201 7.55 4.77 8.96
N GLN A 202 8.71 5.38 8.65
CA GLN A 202 9.43 6.22 9.62
C GLN A 202 8.58 7.42 10.04
N LYS A 203 7.95 8.10 9.10
CA LYS A 203 7.09 9.25 9.44
C LYS A 203 5.90 8.87 10.31
N PHE A 204 5.26 7.74 10.05
CA PHE A 204 4.22 7.24 10.94
C PHE A 204 4.79 6.93 12.33
N ALA A 205 5.98 6.30 12.39
CA ALA A 205 6.64 6.03 13.65
C ALA A 205 6.93 7.33 14.43
N ASP A 206 7.42 8.37 13.76
CA ASP A 206 7.72 9.67 14.37
C ASP A 206 6.45 10.36 14.88
N LEU A 207 5.38 10.39 14.08
CA LEU A 207 4.10 11.03 14.43
C LEU A 207 3.47 10.47 15.71
N PHE A 208 3.71 9.18 15.98
CA PHE A 208 3.15 8.45 17.11
C PHE A 208 4.21 8.02 18.15
N ALA A 209 5.46 8.49 18.01
CA ALA A 209 6.59 8.14 18.87
C ALA A 209 6.77 6.62 19.06
N LEU A 210 6.78 5.88 17.95
CA LEU A 210 6.88 4.42 17.89
C LEU A 210 8.26 3.97 17.41
N ASN A 211 8.58 2.71 17.70
CA ASN A 211 9.66 2.00 17.03
C ASN A 211 9.05 0.93 16.11
N LEU A 212 9.09 1.15 14.79
CA LEU A 212 8.54 0.21 13.80
C LEU A 212 9.67 -0.50 13.04
N PRO A 213 9.62 -1.84 12.92
CA PRO A 213 10.57 -2.56 12.09
C PRO A 213 10.39 -2.18 10.62
N GLY A 214 11.50 -2.12 9.88
CA GLY A 214 11.47 -1.82 8.45
C GLY A 214 11.29 -0.34 8.12
N ALA A 215 11.42 0.57 9.10
CA ALA A 215 11.43 2.02 8.86
C ALA A 215 12.57 2.51 7.95
N SER A 216 13.52 1.63 7.58
CA SER A 216 14.54 1.88 6.55
C SER A 216 14.18 1.35 5.16
N SER A 217 13.12 0.55 5.01
CA SER A 217 12.72 -0.01 3.72
C SER A 217 11.92 1.02 2.91
N SER A 218 12.48 1.45 1.77
CA SER A 218 11.80 2.36 0.86
C SER A 218 10.78 1.61 0.01
N ASN A 219 9.68 2.29 -0.34
CA ASN A 219 8.71 1.80 -1.31
C ASN A 219 9.42 1.49 -2.63
N ARG A 220 9.46 0.22 -3.03
CA ARG A 220 10.04 -0.20 -4.30
C ARG A 220 9.00 -0.03 -5.40
N TYR A 221 9.38 0.64 -6.47
CA TYR A 221 8.63 0.63 -7.71
C TYR A 221 9.03 -0.61 -8.54
N SER A 222 8.12 -1.06 -9.40
CA SER A 222 8.45 -2.07 -10.41
C SER A 222 9.39 -1.46 -11.46
N PRO A 223 10.57 -2.06 -11.72
CA PRO A 223 11.48 -1.56 -12.76
C PRO A 223 10.84 -1.59 -14.16
N PRO A 224 11.19 -0.66 -15.07
CA PRO A 224 10.64 -0.63 -16.43
C PRO A 224 10.75 -1.98 -17.16
N ALA A 225 11.92 -2.64 -17.14
CA ALA A 225 12.08 -3.97 -17.73
C ALA A 225 11.15 -5.04 -17.15
N LEU A 226 10.84 -5.00 -15.85
CA LEU A 226 9.86 -5.93 -15.25
C LEU A 226 8.45 -5.64 -15.76
N LEU A 227 8.06 -4.37 -15.84
CA LEU A 227 6.76 -3.97 -16.37
C LEU A 227 6.59 -4.41 -17.83
N GLY A 228 7.60 -4.19 -18.67
CA GLY A 228 7.60 -4.64 -20.06
C GLY A 228 7.50 -6.16 -20.20
N PHE A 229 8.27 -6.90 -19.42
CA PHE A 229 8.18 -8.36 -19.38
C PHE A 229 6.77 -8.84 -19.03
N LEU A 230 6.16 -8.27 -17.98
CA LEU A 230 4.82 -8.64 -17.53
C LEU A 230 3.71 -8.26 -18.52
N LEU A 231 3.88 -7.15 -19.26
CA LEU A 231 2.94 -6.74 -20.33
C LEU A 231 2.96 -7.73 -21.49
N ARG A 232 4.14 -8.24 -21.86
CA ARG A 232 4.29 -9.28 -22.90
C ARG A 232 3.95 -10.68 -22.42
N ASN A 233 3.97 -10.92 -21.10
CA ASN A 233 3.70 -12.20 -20.46
C ASN A 233 2.53 -12.08 -19.47
N ARG A 234 1.34 -11.74 -20.00
CA ARG A 234 0.13 -11.43 -19.23
C ARG A 234 -0.33 -12.54 -18.30
N GLN A 235 0.11 -13.79 -18.49
CA GLN A 235 -0.16 -14.88 -17.55
C GLN A 235 0.36 -14.61 -16.12
N PHE A 236 1.34 -13.72 -15.95
CA PHE A 236 1.88 -13.34 -14.64
C PHE A 236 1.18 -12.13 -14.03
N ARG A 237 0.54 -11.30 -14.85
CA ARG A 237 -0.25 -10.15 -14.42
C ARG A 237 -1.38 -9.93 -15.43
N PRO A 238 -2.52 -10.63 -15.30
CA PRO A 238 -3.61 -10.56 -16.27
C PRO A 238 -4.38 -9.23 -16.25
N SER A 239 -4.39 -8.51 -15.13
CA SER A 239 -5.10 -7.24 -14.99
C SER A 239 -4.39 -6.24 -14.06
N ALA A 240 -4.96 -5.03 -13.96
CA ALA A 240 -4.53 -4.02 -12.99
C ALA A 240 -4.58 -4.50 -11.52
N HIS A 241 -5.47 -5.44 -11.20
CA HIS A 241 -5.69 -5.93 -9.84
C HIS A 241 -4.82 -7.14 -9.47
N ASP A 242 -4.20 -7.79 -10.45
CA ASP A 242 -3.39 -9.00 -10.27
C ASP A 242 -1.89 -8.68 -10.09
N ALA A 243 -1.57 -7.77 -9.16
CA ALA A 243 -0.19 -7.30 -8.94
C ALA A 243 0.71 -8.28 -8.14
N GLU A 244 0.24 -9.50 -7.87
CA GLU A 244 0.92 -10.48 -6.99
C GLU A 244 2.38 -10.72 -7.40
N ALA A 245 2.65 -10.89 -8.70
CA ALA A 245 3.99 -11.18 -9.20
C ALA A 245 5.01 -10.08 -8.86
N GLU A 246 4.60 -8.81 -8.87
CA GLU A 246 5.49 -7.70 -8.54
C GLU A 246 5.81 -7.64 -7.06
N PHE A 247 4.83 -7.89 -6.18
CA PHE A 247 5.07 -7.91 -4.74
C PHE A 247 5.99 -9.09 -4.36
N ILE A 248 5.81 -10.25 -4.99
CA ILE A 248 6.70 -11.39 -4.83
C ILE A 248 8.11 -11.06 -5.34
N PHE A 249 8.22 -10.44 -6.51
CA PHE A 249 9.50 -9.96 -7.03
C PHE A 249 10.18 -9.01 -6.03
N GLN A 250 9.50 -7.96 -5.58
CA GLN A 250 10.06 -6.97 -4.66
C GLN A 250 10.49 -7.55 -3.31
N ARG A 251 9.81 -8.61 -2.85
CA ARG A 251 10.13 -9.32 -1.60
C ARG A 251 11.44 -10.09 -1.69
N TRP A 252 11.67 -10.81 -2.78
CA TRP A 252 12.77 -11.77 -2.89
C TRP A 252 13.96 -11.26 -3.69
N CYS A 253 13.69 -10.49 -4.74
CA CYS A 253 14.70 -10.02 -5.67
C CYS A 253 15.43 -8.78 -5.12
N PRO A 254 16.75 -8.67 -5.34
CA PRO A 254 17.48 -7.46 -5.01
C PRO A 254 16.98 -6.25 -5.83
N PRO A 255 17.01 -5.04 -5.26
CA PRO A 255 16.60 -3.85 -5.97
C PRO A 255 17.48 -3.63 -7.21
N MET A 256 16.85 -3.31 -8.34
CA MET A 256 17.55 -2.95 -9.56
C MET A 256 17.90 -1.46 -9.52
N LYS A 257 19.13 -1.11 -9.91
CA LYS A 257 19.58 0.29 -10.05
C LYS A 257 19.08 0.87 -11.38
N THR A 258 17.78 0.93 -11.56
CA THR A 258 17.15 1.54 -12.74
C THR A 258 16.54 2.88 -12.36
N ARG A 259 16.17 3.70 -13.35
CA ARG A 259 15.33 4.86 -13.08
C ARG A 259 13.93 4.41 -12.67
N ARG A 260 13.22 5.29 -11.96
CA ARG A 260 11.81 5.12 -11.69
C ARG A 260 11.04 5.22 -13.01
N PRO A 261 10.04 4.34 -13.27
CA PRO A 261 9.25 4.43 -14.48
C PRO A 261 8.48 5.76 -14.54
N TRP A 262 8.48 6.37 -15.73
CA TRP A 262 7.86 7.66 -16.03
C TRP A 262 7.10 7.60 -17.34
N ALA A 263 5.84 8.04 -17.35
CA ALA A 263 4.96 8.03 -18.52
C ALA A 263 4.42 9.41 -18.92
N LEU A 264 4.52 10.41 -18.04
CA LEU A 264 3.93 11.71 -18.30
C LEU A 264 4.83 12.58 -19.18
N GLN A 265 4.23 13.26 -20.14
CA GLN A 265 4.91 14.26 -20.97
C GLN A 265 4.55 15.65 -20.46
N ARG A 266 5.27 16.67 -20.93
CA ARG A 266 5.05 18.07 -20.52
C ARG A 266 3.59 18.51 -20.65
N ARG A 267 2.95 18.17 -21.77
CA ARG A 267 1.52 18.46 -21.99
C ARG A 267 0.61 17.85 -20.92
N HIS A 268 0.92 16.66 -20.39
CA HIS A 268 0.12 16.03 -19.35
C HIS A 268 0.31 16.76 -18.01
N VAL A 269 1.55 17.16 -17.73
CA VAL A 269 1.88 17.94 -16.53
C VAL A 269 1.11 19.28 -16.53
N GLU A 270 1.10 19.97 -17.66
CA GLU A 270 0.35 21.22 -17.87
C GLU A 270 -1.17 21.01 -17.68
N GLN A 271 -1.73 19.91 -18.22
CA GLN A 271 -3.13 19.54 -18.02
C GLN A 271 -3.50 19.28 -16.55
N LEU A 272 -2.55 18.80 -15.74
CA LEU A 272 -2.75 18.49 -14.32
C LEU A 272 -2.56 19.70 -13.39
N LEU A 273 -2.08 20.84 -13.91
CA LEU A 273 -1.82 22.04 -13.10
C LEU A 273 -3.04 22.53 -12.31
N PRO A 274 -4.27 22.61 -12.87
CA PRO A 274 -5.44 23.02 -12.10
C PRO A 274 -5.71 22.08 -10.91
N THR A 275 -5.52 20.78 -11.11
CA THR A 275 -5.67 19.77 -10.05
C THR A 275 -4.63 19.96 -8.95
N VAL A 276 -3.37 20.22 -9.31
CA VAL A 276 -2.30 20.47 -8.33
C VAL A 276 -2.60 21.72 -7.51
N THR A 277 -2.95 22.83 -8.17
CA THR A 277 -3.26 24.11 -7.53
C THR A 277 -4.44 23.97 -6.56
N ALA A 278 -5.54 23.33 -6.99
CA ALA A 278 -6.71 23.13 -6.14
C ALA A 278 -6.40 22.31 -4.88
N ASN A 279 -5.64 21.22 -5.02
CA ASN A 279 -5.27 20.37 -3.88
C ASN A 279 -4.29 21.06 -2.94
N ARG A 280 -3.28 21.76 -3.48
CA ARG A 280 -2.33 22.54 -2.67
C ARG A 280 -3.06 23.60 -1.85
N ALA A 281 -3.94 24.37 -2.47
CA ALA A 281 -4.74 25.39 -1.79
C ALA A 281 -5.68 24.79 -0.72
N ALA A 282 -6.22 23.59 -0.96
CA ALA A 282 -7.02 22.88 0.03
C ALA A 282 -6.19 22.46 1.25
N LEU A 283 -5.00 21.89 1.01
CA LEU A 283 -4.08 21.47 2.07
C LEU A 283 -3.56 22.65 2.90
N GLN A 284 -3.18 23.77 2.25
CA GLN A 284 -2.73 24.98 2.95
C GLN A 284 -3.75 25.56 3.92
N ARG A 285 -5.05 25.36 3.68
CA ARG A 285 -6.12 25.82 4.57
C ARG A 285 -6.26 24.98 5.84
N ILE A 286 -5.80 23.74 5.85
CA ILE A 286 -6.04 22.79 6.96
C ILE A 286 -4.76 22.30 7.64
N ALA A 287 -3.63 22.28 6.94
CA ALA A 287 -2.35 21.84 7.45
C ALA A 287 -1.72 22.91 8.34
N THR A 288 -1.10 22.49 9.44
CA THR A 288 -0.23 23.35 10.26
C THR A 288 1.02 23.77 9.48
N GLU A 289 1.72 24.82 9.94
CA GLU A 289 2.96 25.28 9.30
C GLU A 289 4.01 24.17 9.17
N ALA A 290 4.18 23.35 10.21
CA ALA A 290 5.12 22.23 10.20
C ALA A 290 4.73 21.16 9.17
N GLU A 291 3.44 20.84 9.05
CA GLU A 291 2.95 19.89 8.05
C GLU A 291 3.08 20.45 6.63
N GLN A 292 2.80 21.75 6.43
CA GLN A 292 3.01 22.40 5.13
C GLN A 292 4.49 22.38 4.73
N ALA A 293 5.39 22.70 5.66
CA ALA A 293 6.82 22.62 5.42
C ALA A 293 7.25 21.20 5.02
N ASP A 294 6.73 20.17 5.69
CA ASP A 294 7.02 18.77 5.34
C ASP A 294 6.47 18.36 3.97
N ILE A 295 5.20 18.67 3.72
CA ILE A 295 4.49 18.26 2.49
C ILE A 295 5.10 18.96 1.28
N PHE A 296 5.28 20.27 1.36
CA PHE A 296 5.72 21.11 0.23
C PHE A 296 7.24 21.24 0.10
N ALA A 297 8.02 20.57 0.96
CA ALA A 297 9.45 20.37 0.73
C ALA A 297 9.72 19.46 -0.48
N ASP A 298 8.75 18.63 -0.87
CA ASP A 298 8.85 17.85 -2.11
C ASP A 298 8.56 18.76 -3.32
N ALA A 299 9.59 18.95 -4.15
CA ALA A 299 9.53 19.78 -5.35
C ALA A 299 8.38 19.39 -6.29
N GLY A 300 7.91 18.14 -6.27
CA GLY A 300 6.77 17.70 -7.08
C GLY A 300 5.46 18.48 -6.81
N TRP A 301 5.34 19.17 -5.68
CA TRP A 301 4.20 20.09 -5.40
C TRP A 301 4.30 21.43 -6.13
N ASP A 302 5.44 21.72 -6.72
CA ASP A 302 5.65 22.82 -7.65
C ASP A 302 5.78 22.27 -9.08
N VAL A 303 4.71 22.42 -9.86
CA VAL A 303 4.63 21.89 -11.23
C VAL A 303 5.66 22.51 -12.16
N ALA A 304 6.12 23.73 -11.87
CA ALA A 304 7.08 24.43 -12.73
C ALA A 304 8.48 23.78 -12.70
N THR A 305 8.84 23.10 -11.61
CA THR A 305 10.20 22.63 -11.37
C THR A 305 10.29 21.15 -11.00
N GLY A 306 9.25 20.59 -10.37
CA GLY A 306 9.30 19.31 -9.66
C GLY A 306 9.37 18.04 -10.50
N CYS A 307 9.07 18.11 -11.81
CA CYS A 307 9.12 16.95 -12.71
C CYS A 307 9.81 17.26 -14.05
N GLN A 308 10.58 18.35 -14.11
CA GLN A 308 11.23 18.80 -15.34
C GLN A 308 12.23 17.74 -15.83
N GLN A 309 13.07 17.22 -14.92
CA GLN A 309 14.06 16.20 -15.24
C GLN A 309 13.42 14.93 -15.83
N GLU A 310 12.37 14.40 -15.20
CA GLU A 310 11.71 13.19 -15.69
C GLU A 310 10.99 13.43 -17.02
N THR A 311 10.42 14.62 -17.19
CA THR A 311 9.74 15.01 -18.44
C THR A 311 10.73 15.12 -19.60
N ASP A 312 11.92 15.69 -19.36
CA ASP A 312 12.97 15.86 -20.37
C ASP A 312 13.57 14.53 -20.80
N GLN A 313 13.69 13.57 -19.87
CA GLN A 313 14.13 12.21 -20.18
C GLN A 313 13.10 11.36 -20.94
N GLY A 314 11.84 11.82 -21.00
CA GLY A 314 10.76 11.13 -21.69
C GLY A 314 10.35 9.79 -21.10
N LEU A 315 9.49 9.10 -21.85
CA LEU A 315 8.89 7.80 -21.48
C LEU A 315 9.96 6.77 -21.14
N SER A 316 9.71 5.98 -20.10
CA SER A 316 10.59 4.87 -19.72
C SER A 316 10.55 3.72 -20.74
N PRO A 317 11.69 3.30 -21.31
CA PRO A 317 11.73 2.14 -22.20
C PRO A 317 11.41 0.87 -21.40
N LEU A 318 10.60 -0.01 -21.97
CA LEU A 318 10.15 -1.25 -21.32
C LEU A 318 10.89 -2.49 -21.82
N ASP A 319 11.81 -2.29 -22.74
CA ASP A 319 12.51 -3.29 -23.54
C ASP A 319 14.01 -3.02 -23.63
N ASP A 320 14.53 -2.12 -22.79
CA ASP A 320 15.96 -1.85 -22.65
C ASP A 320 16.73 -3.15 -22.30
N ARG A 321 17.74 -3.47 -23.09
CA ARG A 321 18.50 -4.72 -23.01
C ARG A 321 19.37 -4.80 -21.76
N ALA A 322 19.96 -3.68 -21.36
CA ALA A 322 20.76 -3.61 -20.14
C ALA A 322 19.86 -3.79 -18.91
N GLU A 323 18.67 -3.19 -18.90
CA GLU A 323 17.71 -3.41 -17.83
C GLU A 323 17.14 -4.84 -17.81
N LEU A 324 16.93 -5.49 -18.96
CA LEU A 324 16.53 -6.90 -19.03
C LEU A 324 17.62 -7.84 -18.50
N ALA A 325 18.89 -7.54 -18.76
CA ALA A 325 20.02 -8.25 -18.16
C ALA A 325 20.05 -8.11 -16.62
N MET A 326 19.79 -6.90 -16.11
CA MET A 326 19.68 -6.65 -14.68
C MET A 326 18.48 -7.39 -14.07
N LEU A 327 17.33 -7.42 -14.76
CA LEU A 327 16.15 -8.16 -14.35
C LEU A 327 16.45 -9.66 -14.27
N PHE A 328 17.14 -10.22 -15.27
CA PHE A 328 17.56 -11.62 -15.27
C PHE A 328 18.41 -11.95 -14.05
N ALA A 329 19.46 -11.17 -13.78
CA ALA A 329 20.33 -11.37 -12.62
C ALA A 329 19.56 -11.28 -11.28
N SER A 330 18.66 -10.30 -11.18
CA SER A 330 17.83 -10.09 -10.00
C SER A 330 16.84 -11.26 -9.77
N LEU A 331 16.25 -11.80 -10.83
CA LEU A 331 15.40 -12.99 -10.75
C LEU A 331 16.17 -14.24 -10.34
N VAL A 332 17.36 -14.49 -10.89
CA VAL A 332 18.20 -15.64 -10.49
C VAL A 332 18.48 -15.61 -8.99
N GLU A 333 18.91 -14.45 -8.48
CA GLU A 333 19.18 -14.27 -7.05
C GLU A 333 17.90 -14.39 -6.20
N GLY A 334 16.79 -13.81 -6.64
CA GLY A 334 15.50 -13.90 -5.96
C GLY A 334 14.97 -15.33 -5.89
N VAL A 335 15.03 -16.09 -6.98
CA VAL A 335 14.67 -17.52 -7.04
C VAL A 335 15.52 -18.32 -6.05
N SER A 336 16.82 -18.03 -6.01
CA SER A 336 17.77 -18.67 -5.10
C SER A 336 17.39 -18.43 -3.63
N ARG A 337 17.07 -17.17 -3.26
CA ARG A 337 16.62 -16.80 -1.91
C ARG A 337 15.28 -17.43 -1.53
N ALA A 338 14.28 -17.32 -2.41
CA ALA A 338 12.94 -17.86 -2.17
C ALA A 338 12.97 -19.38 -2.03
N SER A 339 13.76 -20.08 -2.86
CA SER A 339 13.90 -21.54 -2.82
C SER A 339 14.54 -22.00 -1.51
N ARG A 340 15.62 -21.33 -1.05
CA ARG A 340 16.22 -21.60 0.25
C ARG A 340 15.23 -21.41 1.40
N ALA A 341 14.47 -20.31 1.38
CA ALA A 341 13.45 -20.05 2.40
C ALA A 341 12.30 -21.08 2.38
N ALA A 342 12.00 -21.64 1.21
CA ALA A 342 11.02 -22.72 1.05
C ALA A 342 11.58 -24.11 1.40
N GLY A 343 12.88 -24.23 1.68
CA GLY A 343 13.54 -25.52 1.92
C GLY A 343 13.65 -26.41 0.67
N ILE A 344 13.71 -25.83 -0.53
CA ILE A 344 13.88 -26.55 -1.80
C ILE A 344 15.17 -26.13 -2.51
N THR A 345 15.73 -27.04 -3.31
CA THR A 345 16.91 -26.74 -4.14
C THR A 345 16.55 -25.75 -5.24
N PRO A 346 17.25 -24.61 -5.36
CA PRO A 346 17.04 -23.67 -6.46
C PRO A 346 17.23 -24.37 -7.82
N PRO A 347 16.35 -24.16 -8.81
CA PRO A 347 16.56 -24.71 -10.15
C PRO A 347 17.80 -24.09 -10.79
N GLN A 348 18.46 -24.84 -11.68
CA GLN A 348 19.53 -24.30 -12.51
C GLN A 348 18.96 -23.17 -13.40
N PRO A 349 19.57 -21.97 -13.39
CA PRO A 349 19.08 -20.87 -14.22
C PRO A 349 19.30 -21.19 -15.70
N PRO A 350 18.39 -20.75 -16.61
CA PRO A 350 18.62 -20.87 -18.04
C PRO A 350 19.84 -20.04 -18.47
N ARG A 351 20.35 -20.27 -19.68
CA ARG A 351 21.44 -19.46 -20.23
C ARG A 351 20.97 -18.02 -20.43
N ARG A 352 21.70 -17.05 -19.87
CA ARG A 352 21.45 -15.62 -20.11
C ARG A 352 21.59 -15.32 -21.61
N PRO A 353 20.60 -14.66 -22.25
CA PRO A 353 20.73 -14.16 -23.62
C PRO A 353 21.83 -13.09 -23.76
N SER A 354 22.37 -12.92 -24.97
CA SER A 354 23.23 -11.75 -25.26
C SER A 354 22.40 -10.46 -25.27
N GLU A 355 23.03 -9.31 -25.09
CA GLU A 355 22.34 -8.02 -25.12
C GLU A 355 21.72 -7.74 -26.51
N ASP A 356 22.38 -8.20 -27.57
CA ASP A 356 21.87 -8.11 -28.95
C ASP A 356 20.75 -9.11 -29.28
N SER A 357 20.36 -9.97 -28.34
CA SER A 357 19.28 -10.93 -28.56
C SER A 357 17.92 -10.25 -28.67
N GLU A 358 17.04 -10.82 -29.49
CA GLU A 358 15.65 -10.40 -29.63
C GLU A 358 14.86 -10.45 -28.31
N ILE A 359 13.78 -9.66 -28.20
CA ILE A 359 12.91 -9.64 -26.99
C ILE A 359 12.36 -11.02 -26.67
N ALA A 360 11.91 -11.78 -27.67
CA ALA A 360 11.34 -13.10 -27.46
C ALA A 360 12.30 -14.03 -26.70
N ARG A 361 13.60 -13.99 -27.05
CA ARG A 361 14.64 -14.79 -26.38
C ARG A 361 14.87 -14.36 -24.93
N TRP A 362 14.73 -13.07 -24.62
CA TRP A 362 14.73 -12.59 -23.24
C TRP A 362 13.51 -13.08 -22.47
N ASP A 363 12.32 -13.00 -23.05
CA ASP A 363 11.09 -13.46 -22.42
C ASP A 363 11.13 -14.98 -22.14
N ASP A 364 11.67 -15.78 -23.07
CA ASP A 364 11.87 -17.23 -22.90
C ASP A 364 12.82 -17.57 -21.75
N ALA A 365 13.86 -16.76 -21.52
CA ALA A 365 14.79 -16.93 -20.42
C ALA A 365 14.20 -16.48 -19.07
N LEU A 366 13.38 -15.43 -19.06
CA LEU A 366 12.79 -14.83 -17.85
C LEU A 366 11.57 -15.60 -17.34
N ARG A 367 10.73 -16.14 -18.23
CA ARG A 367 9.51 -16.89 -17.89
C ARG A 367 9.72 -18.07 -16.92
N PRO A 368 10.67 -19.01 -17.13
CA PRO A 368 10.89 -20.10 -16.20
C PRO A 368 11.40 -19.62 -14.83
N LEU A 369 12.17 -18.53 -14.78
CA LEU A 369 12.61 -17.92 -13.53
C LEU A 369 11.44 -17.30 -12.76
N MET A 370 10.55 -16.58 -13.44
CA MET A 370 9.35 -16.02 -12.81
C MET A 370 8.45 -17.14 -12.25
N HIS A 371 8.21 -18.22 -13.00
CA HIS A 371 7.46 -19.38 -12.49
C HIS A 371 8.15 -20.01 -11.27
N ALA A 372 9.47 -20.18 -11.29
CA ALA A 372 10.20 -20.73 -10.16
C ALA A 372 10.07 -19.83 -8.92
N LEU A 373 10.16 -18.51 -9.10
CA LEU A 373 10.01 -17.54 -8.02
C LEU A 373 8.63 -17.62 -7.38
N LEU A 374 7.56 -17.59 -8.19
CA LEU A 374 6.18 -17.67 -7.71
C LEU A 374 5.91 -18.99 -6.96
N ARG A 375 6.41 -20.11 -7.48
CA ARG A 375 6.28 -21.42 -6.81
C ARG A 375 7.02 -21.46 -5.47
N ALA A 376 8.25 -20.96 -5.42
CA ALA A 376 9.05 -20.94 -4.20
C ALA A 376 8.37 -20.06 -3.13
N ASP A 377 7.89 -18.87 -3.50
CA ASP A 377 7.13 -18.00 -2.59
C ASP A 377 5.85 -18.66 -2.07
N ALA A 378 5.08 -19.32 -2.93
CA ALA A 378 3.91 -20.09 -2.53
C ALA A 378 4.28 -21.21 -1.53
N GLY A 379 5.43 -21.87 -1.72
CA GLY A 379 5.98 -22.86 -0.79
C GLY A 379 6.27 -22.26 0.60
N VAL A 380 6.94 -21.10 0.66
CA VAL A 380 7.19 -20.37 1.92
C VAL A 380 5.87 -20.06 2.63
N ARG A 381 4.89 -19.51 1.88
CA ARG A 381 3.59 -19.14 2.46
C ARG A 381 2.77 -20.36 2.90
N ALA A 382 2.84 -21.46 2.16
CA ALA A 382 2.17 -22.70 2.52
C ALA A 382 2.75 -23.33 3.80
N ALA A 383 4.07 -23.26 4.01
CA ALA A 383 4.72 -23.74 5.23
C ALA A 383 4.27 -22.99 6.50
N LEU A 384 3.78 -21.76 6.35
CA LEU A 384 3.20 -20.99 7.45
C LEU A 384 1.80 -21.45 7.84
N TRP A 385 1.16 -22.34 7.09
CA TRP A 385 -0.02 -23.06 7.58
C TRP A 385 0.47 -24.06 8.63
N PRO A 386 0.13 -23.90 9.92
CA PRO A 386 0.29 -25.01 10.84
C PRO A 386 -0.38 -26.23 10.21
N ARG A 387 0.12 -27.43 10.48
CA ARG A 387 -0.54 -28.71 10.18
C ARG A 387 -1.88 -28.83 10.92
N ALA A 388 -2.78 -27.86 10.77
CA ALA A 388 -4.10 -27.75 11.36
C ALA A 388 -5.07 -28.81 10.81
N ARG A 389 -4.62 -29.65 9.86
CA ARG A 389 -5.30 -30.90 9.49
C ARG A 389 -5.07 -32.04 10.49
N LEU A 390 -4.09 -31.98 11.40
CA LEU A 390 -3.92 -33.04 12.42
C LEU A 390 -4.93 -32.93 13.58
N HIS A 391 -5.50 -31.75 13.87
CA HIS A 391 -6.54 -31.62 14.92
C HIS A 391 -7.98 -31.67 14.41
N LEU A 392 -8.27 -31.30 13.15
CA LEU A 392 -9.59 -31.56 12.56
C LEU A 392 -9.81 -33.07 12.29
N GLY A 393 -8.74 -33.82 11.99
CA GLY A 393 -8.80 -35.28 11.86
C GLY A 393 -8.99 -36.04 13.18
N MET A 394 -8.66 -35.45 14.33
CA MET A 394 -8.92 -36.06 15.65
C MET A 394 -10.34 -35.82 16.16
N ARG A 395 -10.97 -34.67 15.87
CA ARG A 395 -12.38 -34.44 16.24
C ARG A 395 -13.38 -35.29 15.44
N LEU A 396 -13.08 -35.60 14.17
CA LEU A 396 -13.90 -36.52 13.39
C LEU A 396 -13.74 -38.00 13.80
N ARG A 397 -12.66 -38.37 14.49
CA ARG A 397 -12.50 -39.71 15.08
C ARG A 397 -13.18 -39.88 16.45
N GLN A 398 -13.49 -38.79 17.16
CA GLN A 398 -14.29 -38.85 18.38
C GLN A 398 -15.80 -38.87 18.11
N ILE A 399 -16.26 -38.36 16.96
CA ILE A 399 -17.67 -38.43 16.56
C ILE A 399 -18.03 -39.83 16.00
N ARG A 400 -17.08 -40.57 15.42
CA ARG A 400 -17.29 -41.97 14.94
C ARG A 400 -17.12 -43.07 15.98
N ARG A 401 -17.00 -42.75 17.27
CA ARG A 401 -16.93 -43.74 18.38
C ARG A 401 -18.11 -43.65 19.35
N ARG A 402 -19.21 -43.01 18.94
CA ARG A 402 -20.45 -42.88 19.72
C ARG A 402 -21.69 -43.27 18.92
N ASP A 403 -21.52 -44.13 17.92
CA ASP A 403 -22.59 -44.89 17.28
C ASP A 403 -22.34 -46.38 17.51
#